data_AF-A0A836HBD7-F1
#
_entry.id   AF-A0A836HBD7-F1
#
_cell.length_a   1.000
_cell.length_b   1.000
_cell.length_c   1.000
_cell.angle_alpha   90.00
_cell.angle_beta   90.00
_cell.angle_gamma   90.00
#
_symmetry.space_group_name_H-M   'P 1'
#
loop_
_entity.id
_entity.type
_entity.pdbx_description
1 polymer ?
#
loop_
_entity_poly.entity_id
_entity_poly.type
_entity_poly.pdbx_seq_one_letter_code
_entity_poly.pdbx_strand_id
1 'polypeptide(L)' 'MPSEDENATPYQLLWWELSTLPLAELLHRYNVAKDLADELIDLIAQHQNCTRAHVHCILGIQTETASRDDDDGDVR' A
#
# COMPACT_ATOMS: atom_id res chain seq x y z
N MET A 1 -17.93 -28.70 -17.71
CA MET A 1 -17.07 -27.55 -18.04
C MET A 1 -17.08 -26.70 -16.78
N PRO A 2 -16.04 -26.75 -15.93
CA PRO A 2 -15.99 -25.86 -14.77
C PRO A 2 -15.93 -24.42 -15.28
N SER A 3 -16.80 -23.58 -14.74
CA SER A 3 -16.89 -22.16 -15.07
C SER A 3 -15.56 -21.51 -14.70
N GLU A 4 -15.03 -20.60 -15.52
CA GLU A 4 -13.72 -19.94 -15.31
C GLU A 4 -13.61 -19.21 -13.95
N ASP A 5 -14.73 -19.02 -13.26
CA ASP A 5 -14.83 -18.48 -11.90
C ASP A 5 -14.36 -19.41 -10.78
N GLU A 6 -14.29 -20.74 -10.99
CA GLU A 6 -13.97 -21.69 -9.90
C GLU A 6 -12.49 -21.69 -9.48
N ASN A 7 -11.62 -20.97 -10.20
CA ASN A 7 -10.18 -20.92 -9.95
C ASN A 7 -9.63 -19.50 -9.73
N ALA A 8 -10.51 -18.51 -9.55
CA ALA A 8 -10.09 -17.14 -9.32
C ALA A 8 -9.35 -17.03 -7.97
N THR A 9 -8.16 -16.44 -7.99
CA THR A 9 -7.44 -16.15 -6.76
C THR A 9 -8.21 -15.10 -5.95
N PRO A 10 -8.07 -15.06 -4.62
CA PRO A 10 -8.70 -14.01 -3.79
C PRO A 10 -8.40 -12.59 -4.28
N TYR A 11 -7.21 -12.36 -4.85
CA TYR A 11 -6.83 -11.08 -5.45
C TYR A 11 -7.61 -10.75 -6.73
N GLN A 12 -7.92 -11.74 -7.56
CA GLN A 12 -8.70 -11.54 -8.78
C GLN A 12 -10.16 -11.21 -8.46
N LEU A 13 -10.73 -11.87 -7.46
CA LEU A 13 -12.08 -11.56 -6.98
C LEU A 13 -12.16 -10.13 -6.42
N LEU A 14 -11.18 -9.77 -5.58
CA LEU A 14 -11.10 -8.43 -4.99
C LEU A 14 -10.90 -7.35 -6.06
N TRP A 15 -10.04 -7.61 -7.05
CA TRP A 15 -9.84 -6.70 -8.19
C TRP A 15 -11.15 -6.47 -8.94
N TRP A 16 -11.89 -7.53 -9.25
CA TRP A 16 -13.16 -7.41 -9.96
C TRP A 16 -14.16 -6.57 -9.18
N GLU A 17 -14.34 -6.84 -7.89
CA GLU A 17 -15.23 -6.04 -7.04
C GLU A 17 -14.84 -4.56 -7.03
N LEU A 18 -13.55 -4.27 -6.81
CA LEU A 18 -13.04 -2.90 -6.78
C LEU A 18 -13.17 -2.19 -8.13
N SER A 19 -12.95 -2.89 -9.25
CA SER A 19 -13.01 -2.30 -10.59
C SER A 19 -14.38 -1.73 -10.98
N THR A 20 -15.44 -2.17 -10.29
CA THR A 20 -16.81 -1.70 -10.53
C THR A 20 -17.22 -0.50 -9.68
N LEU A 21 -16.40 -0.12 -8.69
CA LEU A 21 -16.74 0.94 -7.74
C LEU A 21 -16.44 2.33 -8.31
N PRO A 22 -17.23 3.36 -7.93
CA PRO A 22 -16.89 4.75 -8.21
C PRO A 22 -15.52 5.11 -7.61
N LEU A 23 -14.76 5.98 -8.29
CA LEU A 23 -13.44 6.41 -7.84
C LEU A 23 -13.44 6.96 -6.41
N ALA A 24 -14.47 7.71 -6.01
CA ALA A 24 -14.59 8.25 -4.66
C ALA A 24 -14.68 7.15 -3.59
N GLU A 25 -15.40 6.07 -3.89
CA GLU A 25 -15.54 4.91 -3.00
C GLU A 25 -14.23 4.13 -2.93
N LEU A 26 -13.52 3.98 -4.05
CA LEU A 26 -12.18 3.37 -4.09
C LEU A 26 -11.18 4.13 -3.22
N LEU A 27 -11.14 5.46 -3.36
CA LEU A 27 -10.26 6.32 -2.56
C LEU A 27 -10.62 6.25 -1.07
N HIS A 28 -11.91 6.24 -0.73
CA HIS A 28 -12.34 6.09 0.65
C HIS A 28 -11.85 4.77 1.26
N ARG A 29 -12.08 3.65 0.58
CA ARG A 29 -11.64 2.32 1.05
C ARG A 29 -10.13 2.22 1.16
N TYR A 30 -9.41 2.78 0.20
CA TYR A 30 -7.95 2.84 0.24
C TYR A 30 -7.46 3.61 1.47
N ASN A 31 -8.01 4.79 1.75
CA ASN A 31 -7.62 5.59 2.90
C ASN A 31 -7.88 4.85 4.22
N VAL A 32 -9.05 4.23 4.37
CA VAL A 32 -9.39 3.42 5.56
C VAL A 32 -8.41 2.26 5.74
N ALA A 33 -8.09 1.55 4.65
CA ALA A 33 -7.14 0.44 4.70
C ALA A 33 -5.71 0.90 5.02
N LYS A 34 -5.32 2.08 4.52
CA LYS A 34 -4.03 2.69 4.80
C LYS A 34 -3.90 3.11 6.27
N ASP A 35 -4.90 3.77 6.83
CA ASP A 35 -4.91 4.18 8.23
C ASP A 35 -4.75 2.96 9.15
N LEU A 36 -5.49 1.87 8.87
CA LEU A 36 -5.36 0.61 9.60
C LEU A 36 -3.96 0.00 9.46
N ALA A 37 -3.38 0.02 8.26
CA ALA A 37 -2.02 -0.48 8.05
C ALA A 37 -0.98 0.33 8.82
N ASP A 38 -1.15 1.66 8.89
CA ASP A 38 -0.27 2.55 9.64
C ASP A 38 -0.32 2.29 11.15
N GLU A 39 -1.50 2.02 11.71
CA GLU A 39 -1.67 1.61 13.11
C GLU A 39 -0.99 0.27 13.40
N LEU A 40 -1.15 -0.72 12.51
CA LEU A 40 -0.50 -2.02 12.66
C LEU A 40 1.03 -1.90 12.61
N ILE A 41 1.55 -1.05 11.73
CA ILE A 41 2.98 -0.76 11.64
C ILE A 41 3.50 -0.16 12.96
N ASP A 42 2.75 0.77 13.56
CA ASP A 42 3.11 1.35 14.86
C ASP A 42 3.14 0.31 15.97
N LEU A 43 2.14 -0.57 16.02
CA LEU A 43 2.08 -1.64 17.01
C LEU A 43 3.26 -2.62 16.87
N ILE A 44 3.62 -2.98 15.64
CA ILE A 44 4.79 -3.85 15.38
C ILE A 44 6.07 -3.13 15.80
N ALA A 45 6.23 -1.86 15.45
CA ALA A 45 7.41 -1.07 15.81
C ALA A 45 7.59 -0.97 17.32
N GLN A 46 6.51 -0.71 18.05
CA GLN A 46 6.51 -0.67 19.52
C GLN A 46 6.85 -2.03 20.12
N HIS A 47 6.21 -3.10 19.66
CA HIS A 47 6.45 -4.45 20.18
C HIS A 47 7.90 -4.92 19.95
N GLN A 48 8.50 -4.52 18.82
CA GLN A 48 9.85 -4.90 18.45
C GLN A 48 10.93 -3.90 18.90
N ASN A 49 10.55 -2.80 19.56
CA ASN A 49 11.44 -1.68 19.91
C ASN A 49 12.27 -1.20 18.69
N CYS A 50 11.63 -1.05 17.53
CA CYS A 50 12.27 -0.63 16.30
C CYS A 50 11.55 0.57 15.67
N THR A 51 12.11 1.12 14.59
CA THR A 51 11.49 2.25 13.88
C THR A 51 10.48 1.76 12.85
N ARG A 52 9.48 2.60 12.51
CA ARG A 52 8.55 2.32 11.40
C ARG A 52 9.27 1.99 10.10
N ALA A 53 10.37 2.70 9.79
CA ALA A 53 11.21 2.43 8.62
C ALA A 53 11.76 0.99 8.62
N HIS A 54 12.15 0.47 9.79
CA HIS A 54 12.60 -0.90 9.91
C HIS A 54 11.46 -1.89 9.62
N VAL A 55 10.26 -1.62 10.12
CA VAL A 55 9.05 -2.43 9.82
C VAL A 55 8.72 -2.40 8.32
N HIS A 56 8.80 -1.24 7.67
CA HIS A 56 8.63 -1.13 6.22
C HIS A 56 9.63 -1.99 5.46
N CYS A 57 10.91 -1.99 5.85
CA CYS A 57 11.94 -2.85 5.26
C CYS A 57 11.62 -4.34 5.43
N ILE A 58 11.18 -4.77 6.62
CA ILE A 58 10.81 -6.17 6.89
C ILE A 58 9.63 -6.61 6.01
N LEU A 59 8.63 -5.73 5.86
CA LEU A 59 7.42 -6.02 5.10
C LEU A 59 7.57 -5.79 3.58
N GLY A 60 8.72 -5.31 3.12
CA GLY A 60 8.96 -5.01 1.70
C GLY A 60 8.10 -3.84 1.18
N ILE A 61 7.64 -2.96 2.07
CA ILE A 61 6.83 -1.79 1.70
C ILE A 61 7.76 -0.73 1.13
N GLN A 62 7.60 -0.42 -0.16
CA GLN A 62 8.32 0.68 -0.79
C GLN A 62 7.71 2.01 -0.33
N THR A 63 8.36 2.68 0.61
CA THR A 63 8.05 4.07 0.94
C THR A 63 8.84 4.96 -0.01
N GLU A 64 8.21 5.44 -1.08
CA GLU A 64 8.79 6.45 -1.98
C GLU A 64 8.95 7.79 -1.24
N THR A 65 9.99 7.89 -0.42
CA THR A 65 10.45 9.15 0.15
C THR A 65 11.97 9.21 0.05
N ALA A 66 12.50 9.40 -1.17
CA ALA A 66 13.77 10.10 -1.44
C ALA A 66 14.20 9.93 -2.91
N SER A 67 14.00 10.98 -3.71
CA SER A 67 14.99 11.55 -4.66
C SER A 67 14.27 12.55 -5.58
N ARG A 68 13.78 13.64 -4.99
CA ARG A 68 13.66 14.89 -5.73
C ARG A 68 15.00 15.59 -5.48
N ASP A 69 16.04 15.12 -6.16
CA ASP A 69 17.30 15.86 -6.22
C ASP A 69 16.98 17.17 -6.93
N ASP A 70 17.05 18.25 -6.17
CA ASP A 70 17.06 19.61 -6.69
C ASP A 70 18.29 19.72 -7.61
N ASP A 71 18.09 19.58 -8.92
CA ASP A 71 19.04 20.01 -9.94
C ASP A 71 19.02 21.55 -9.95
N ASP A 72 19.67 22.12 -8.95
CA ASP A 72 20.00 23.54 -8.86
C ASP A 72 21.04 23.81 -9.94
N GLY A 73 20.52 24.10 -11.15
CA GLY A 73 21.30 24.51 -12.31
C GLY A 73 21.99 25.84 -12.04
N ASP A 74 23.19 25.78 -11.46
CA ASP A 74 24.16 26.88 -11.43
C ASP A 74 24.60 27.18 -12.88
N VAL A 75 23.87 28.08 -13.53
CA VAL A 75 24.26 28.67 -14.81
C VAL A 75 25.26 29.77 -14.52
N ARG A 76 26.54 29.43 -14.63
CA ARG A 76 27.64 30.40 -14.79
C ARG A 76 27.69 30.97 -16.21
#